data_AF-A0A392RFC7-F1
#
_entry.id   AF-A0A392RFC7-F1
#
_cell.length_a   1.000
_cell.length_b   1.000
_cell.length_c   1.000
_cell.angle_alpha   90.00
_cell.angle_beta   90.00
_cell.angle_gamma   90.00
#
_symmetry.space_group_name_H-M   'P 1'
#
loop_
_entity.id
_entity.type
_entity.pdbx_description
1 polymer ?
#
loop_
_entity_poly.entity_id
_entity_poly.type
_entity_poly.pdbx_seq_one_letter_code
_entity_poly.pdbx_strand_id
1 'polypeptide(L)' 'MLQSIHLYLQDLGMEEIRRRAGADDKPLRMVKTVLHELVKLRGAAIKGHLSMVPIDTKPQPIILAYIELNLE' A
#
# COMPACT_ATOMS: atom_id res chain seq x y z
N MET A 1 6.95 5.17 8.15
CA MET A 1 5.73 5.60 7.42
C MET A 1 5.15 4.47 6.56
N LEU A 2 5.89 3.87 5.62
CA LEU A 2 5.38 2.74 4.82
C LEU A 2 4.92 1.55 5.66
N GLN A 3 5.61 1.28 6.78
CA GLN A 3 5.17 0.28 7.76
C GLN A 3 3.76 0.55 8.31
N SER A 4 3.43 1.81 8.63
CA SER A 4 2.11 2.16 9.17
C SER A 4 1.01 1.98 8.12
N ILE A 5 1.30 2.33 6.84
CA ILE A 5 0.40 2.06 5.72
C ILE A 5 0.22 0.56 5.52
N HIS A 6 1.31 -0.21 5.60
CA HIS A 6 1.28 -1.66 5.51
C HIS A 6 0.40 -2.28 6.60
N LEU A 7 0.59 -1.89 7.87
CA LEU A 7 -0.22 -2.36 8.99
C LEU A 7 -1.70 -2.01 8.82
N TYR A 8 -2.01 -0.79 8.38
CA TYR A 8 -3.38 -0.37 8.09
C TYR A 8 -4.04 -1.23 7.00
N LEU A 9 -3.33 -1.48 5.89
CA LEU A 9 -3.85 -2.33 4.81
C LEU A 9 -3.97 -3.80 5.23
N GLN A 10 -3.06 -4.28 6.08
CA GLN A 10 -3.09 -5.64 6.61
C GLN A 10 -4.26 -5.84 7.58
N ASP A 11 -4.51 -4.88 8.48
CA ASP A 11 -5.60 -4.91 9.45
C ASP A 11 -6.97 -4.87 8.78
N LEU A 12 -7.12 -4.05 7.73
CA LEU A 12 -8.31 -4.06 6.87
C LEU A 12 -8.52 -5.42 6.19
N GLY A 13 -7.45 -5.99 5.65
CA GLY A 13 -7.52 -7.19 4.82
C GLY A 13 -8.14 -6.93 3.43
N MET A 14 -7.95 -7.89 2.53
CA MET A 14 -8.32 -7.73 1.11
C MET A 14 -9.83 -7.61 0.87
N GLU A 15 -10.66 -8.29 1.66
CA GLU A 15 -12.12 -8.27 1.49
C GLU A 15 -12.68 -6.89 1.81
N GLU A 16 -12.27 -6.30 2.94
CA GLU A 16 -12.75 -4.99 3.35
C GLU A 16 -12.19 -3.88 2.44
N ILE A 17 -10.94 -4.00 1.97
CA ILE A 17 -10.38 -3.10 0.96
C ILE A 17 -11.23 -3.10 -0.31
N ARG A 18 -11.64 -4.27 -0.81
CA ARG A 18 -12.50 -4.38 -2.00
C ARG A 18 -13.87 -3.77 -1.77
N ARG A 19 -14.49 -4.07 -0.63
CA ARG A 19 -15.80 -3.52 -0.25
C ARG A 19 -15.75 -1.99 -0.17
N ARG A 20 -14.74 -1.44 0.48
CA ARG A 20 -14.56 0.01 0.67
C ARG A 20 -14.16 0.75 -0.61
N ALA A 21 -13.41 0.09 -1.51
CA ALA A 21 -13.09 0.65 -2.81
C ALA A 21 -14.34 0.92 -3.66
N GLY A 22 -15.41 0.13 -3.52
CA GLY A 22 -16.69 0.35 -4.18
C GLY A 22 -17.61 1.36 -3.48
N ALA A 23 -17.34 1.69 -2.21
CA ALA A 23 -18.17 2.56 -1.36
C ALA A 23 -17.59 3.97 -1.18
N ASP A 24 -16.60 4.35 -1.99
CA ASP A 24 -15.95 5.67 -1.95
C ASP A 24 -15.33 6.03 -0.58
N ASP A 25 -14.78 5.04 0.13
CA ASP A 25 -14.20 5.21 1.46
C ASP A 25 -13.08 6.27 1.48
N LYS A 26 -13.32 7.37 2.21
CA LYS A 26 -12.41 8.51 2.29
C LYS A 26 -11.05 8.14 2.92
N PRO A 27 -10.96 7.42 4.06
CA PRO A 27 -9.68 7.00 4.64
C PRO A 27 -8.82 6.17 3.68
N LEU A 28 -9.40 5.13 3.06
CA LEU A 28 -8.70 4.28 2.10
C LEU A 28 -8.24 5.07 0.87
N ARG A 29 -9.05 6.02 0.39
CA ARG A 29 -8.66 6.89 -0.72
C ARG A 29 -7.47 7.77 -0.36
N MET A 30 -7.47 8.39 0.82
CA MET A 30 -6.34 9.19 1.29
C MET A 30 -5.06 8.37 1.39
N VAL A 31 -5.14 7.15 1.91
CA VAL A 31 -3.98 6.24 1.99
C VAL A 31 -3.46 5.89 0.60
N LYS A 32 -4.34 5.60 -0.37
CA LYS A 32 -3.96 5.35 -1.77
C LYS A 32 -3.30 6.56 -2.41
N THR A 33 -3.84 7.77 -2.21
CA THR A 33 -3.27 9.01 -2.74
C THR A 33 -1.90 9.29 -2.14
N VAL A 34 -1.73 9.16 -0.82
CA VAL A 34 -0.42 9.34 -0.18
C VAL A 34 0.59 8.32 -0.70
N LEU A 35 0.18 7.05 -0.86
CA LEU A 35 1.06 6.03 -1.41
C LEU A 35 1.46 6.32 -2.87
N HIS A 36 0.51 6.76 -3.70
CA HIS A 36 0.77 7.17 -5.07
C HIS A 36 1.80 8.30 -5.15
N GLU A 37 1.61 9.37 -4.37
CA GLU A 37 2.54 10.52 -4.35
C GLU A 37 3.93 10.12 -3.82
N LEU A 38 4.00 9.23 -2.83
CA LEU A 38 5.28 8.70 -2.33
C LEU A 38 6.01 7.88 -3.40
N VAL A 39 5.30 7.02 -4.13
CA VAL A 39 5.87 6.23 -5.24
C VAL A 39 6.34 7.15 -6.36
N LYS A 40 5.52 8.13 -6.76
CA LYS A 40 5.89 9.12 -7.76
C LYS A 40 7.13 9.92 -7.39
N LEU A 41 7.26 10.32 -6.12
CA LEU A 41 8.42 11.08 -5.62
C LEU A 41 9.71 10.25 -5.59
N ARG A 42 9.63 8.96 -5.23
CA ARG A 42 10.80 8.11 -4.98
C ARG A 42 11.13 7.17 -6.14
N GLY A 43 10.20 6.92 -7.05
CA GLY A 43 10.30 5.89 -8.09
C GLY A 43 10.70 4.53 -7.49
N ALA A 44 11.56 3.80 -8.20
CA ALA A 44 12.01 2.47 -7.78
C ALA A 44 12.74 2.46 -6.42
N ALA A 45 13.31 3.60 -5.99
CA ALA A 45 14.00 3.70 -4.71
C ALA A 45 13.06 3.57 -3.50
N ILE A 46 11.74 3.62 -3.70
CA ILE A 46 10.78 3.35 -2.63
C ILE A 46 10.90 1.93 -2.08
N LYS A 47 11.31 0.96 -2.90
CA LYS A 47 11.51 -0.44 -2.48
C LYS A 47 12.57 -0.55 -1.37
N GLY A 48 13.58 0.34 -1.37
CA GLY A 48 14.59 0.42 -0.32
C GLY A 48 14.06 0.91 1.05
N HIS A 49 12.84 1.44 1.11
CA HIS A 49 12.20 1.93 2.34
C HIS A 49 11.24 0.89 2.97
N LEU A 50 11.17 -0.32 2.41
CA LEU A 50 10.32 -1.41 2.86
C LEU A 50 10.98 -2.33 3.89
N SER A 51 12.09 -1.94 4.51
CA SER A 51 12.85 -2.77 5.47
C SER A 51 12.04 -3.31 6.65
N MET A 52 10.92 -2.67 6.99
CA MET A 52 10.02 -3.06 8.09
C MET A 52 8.73 -3.76 7.58
N VAL A 53 8.66 -4.08 6.30
CA VAL A 53 7.55 -4.78 5.66
C VAL A 53 8.04 -6.18 5.30
N PRO A 54 7.30 -7.25 5.63
CA PRO A 54 7.74 -8.63 5.38
C PRO A 54 7.56 -9.01 3.89
N ILE A 55 8.38 -8.42 3.02
CA ILE A 55 8.27 -8.53 1.56
C ILE A 55 8.52 -9.94 1.00
N ASP A 56 9.29 -10.76 1.72
CA ASP A 56 9.64 -12.13 1.34
C ASP A 56 8.63 -13.19 1.83
N THR A 57 7.57 -12.76 2.53
CA THR A 57 6.56 -13.69 3.06
C THR A 57 5.42 -13.94 2.07
N LYS A 58 4.80 -15.12 2.17
CA LYS A 58 3.58 -15.46 1.44
C LYS A 58 2.38 -15.52 2.39
N PRO A 59 1.25 -14.89 2.07
CA PRO A 59 1.01 -14.06 0.88
C PRO A 59 1.80 -12.75 0.91
N GLN A 60 2.15 -12.21 -0.27
CA GLN A 60 2.88 -10.95 -0.35
C GLN A 60 2.07 -9.80 0.27
N PRO A 61 2.74 -8.85 0.96
CA PRO A 61 2.09 -7.66 1.51
C PRO A 61 1.29 -6.87 0.47
N ILE A 62 0.04 -6.52 0.80
CA ILE A 62 -0.87 -5.76 -0.08
C ILE A 62 -0.25 -4.44 -0.57
N ILE A 63 0.57 -3.80 0.28
CA ILE A 63 1.27 -2.56 -0.06
C ILE A 63 2.22 -2.72 -1.26
N LEU A 64 2.81 -3.90 -1.47
CA LEU A 64 3.70 -4.15 -2.60
C LEU A 64 2.94 -4.07 -3.92
N ALA A 65 1.77 -4.72 -4.01
CA ALA A 65 0.93 -4.67 -5.21
C ALA A 65 0.55 -3.23 -5.57
N TYR A 66 0.26 -2.38 -4.56
CA TYR A 66 0.01 -0.97 -4.80
C TYR A 66 1.26 -0.20 -5.23
N ILE A 67 2.42 -0.48 -4.65
CA ILE A 67 3.67 0.16 -5.07
C ILE A 67 3.97 -0.18 -6.52
N GLU A 68 3.86 -1.45 -6.91
CA GLU A 68 4.13 -1.90 -8.27
C GLU A 68 3.15 -1.29 -9.28
N LEU A 69 1.85 -1.27 -8.96
CA LEU A 69 0.83 -0.61 -9.77
C LEU A 69 1.11 0.88 -10.02
N ASN A 70 1.78 1.57 -9.09
CA ASN A 70 2.10 2.99 -9.21
C ASN A 70 3.50 3.26 -9.80
N LEU A 71 4.32 2.22 -10.03
CA LEU A 71 5.61 2.32 -10.72
C LEU A 71 5.48 2.10 -12.23
N GLU A 72 4.40 1.46 -12.67
CA GLU A 72 3.97 1.39 -14.08
C GLU A 72 3.43 2.74 -14.58
#